data_AF-A0A9E3QY09-F1
#
_entry.id   AF-A0A9E3QY09-F1
#
_cell.length_a   1.000
_cell.length_b   1.000
_cell.length_c   1.000
_cell.angle_alpha   90.00
_cell.angle_beta   90.00
_cell.angle_gamma   90.00
#
_symmetry.space_group_name_H-M   'P 1'
#
loop_
_entity.id
_entity.type
_entity.pdbx_description
1 polymer ?
#
loop_
_entity_poly.entity_id
_entity_poly.type
_entity_poly.pdbx_seq_one_letter_code
_entity_poly.pdbx_strand_id
1 'polypeptide(L)'
;MEPVRLDVVAKLKEREEERRLGVLAGALSAAREAAEALAQAEAQARREHDPKGTAAQLLLEDAAQARSVVVRERAREAAAKSASVAQDARAAWNEARRSAEVVRRLAEVRRDELVAAREKKEQRALDELTLLRFSRSAG
;
A
#
# COMPACT_ATOMS: atom_id res chain seq x y z
N MET A 1 -2.50 16.28 -31.49
CA MET A 1 -2.31 15.40 -30.33
C MET A 1 -2.27 16.31 -29.11
N GLU A 2 -3.33 16.37 -28.32
CA GLU A 2 -3.35 17.23 -27.11
C GLU A 2 -2.28 16.75 -26.12
N PRO A 3 -1.50 17.65 -25.51
CA PRO A 3 -0.53 17.27 -24.49
C PRO A 3 -1.29 16.73 -23.28
N VAL A 4 -1.03 15.46 -22.93
CA VAL A 4 -1.56 14.86 -21.71
C VAL A 4 -1.16 15.73 -20.52
N ARG A 5 -2.14 16.24 -19.77
CA ARG A 5 -1.89 17.03 -18.56
C ARG A 5 -1.27 16.10 -17.50
N LEU A 6 0.05 16.18 -17.33
CA LEU A 6 0.81 15.35 -16.38
C LEU A 6 0.25 15.42 -14.95
N ASP A 7 -0.34 16.55 -14.55
CA ASP A 7 -1.02 16.69 -13.25
C ASP A 7 -2.19 15.71 -13.08
N VAL A 8 -2.93 15.41 -14.16
CA VAL A 8 -4.05 14.46 -14.12
C VAL A 8 -3.53 13.04 -13.96
N VAL A 9 -2.44 12.71 -14.67
CA VAL A 9 -1.79 11.40 -14.57
C VAL A 9 -1.20 11.20 -13.18
N ALA A 10 -0.55 12.21 -12.61
CA ALA A 10 -0.04 12.18 -11.23
C ALA A 10 -1.15 11.87 -10.24
N LYS A 11 -2.27 12.60 -10.30
CA LYS A 11 -3.45 12.35 -9.45
C LYS A 11 -4.04 10.94 -9.63
N LEU A 12 -4.07 10.42 -10.85
CA LEU A 12 -4.55 9.05 -11.09
C LEU A 12 -3.62 8.00 -10.47
N LYS A 13 -2.31 8.22 -10.53
CA LYS A 13 -1.31 7.32 -9.94
C LYS A 13 -1.31 7.38 -8.41
N GLU A 14 -1.45 8.57 -7.83
CA GLU A 14 -1.61 8.76 -6.38
C GLU A 14 -2.86 8.03 -5.87
N ARG A 15 -4.00 8.17 -6.56
CA ARG A 15 -5.23 7.43 -6.21
C ARG A 15 -5.05 5.92 -6.30
N GLU A 16 -4.31 5.43 -7.28
CA GLU A 16 -4.02 3.99 -7.37
C GLU A 16 -3.09 3.53 -6.23
N GLU A 17 -2.06 4.31 -5.89
CA GLU A 17 -1.20 4.06 -4.72
C GLU A 17 -2.04 3.99 -3.42
N GLU A 18 -2.94 4.94 -3.20
CA GLU A 18 -3.85 4.98 -2.04
C GLU A 18 -4.77 3.76 -2.00
N ARG A 19 -5.38 3.37 -3.13
CA ARG A 19 -6.20 2.15 -3.19
C ARG A 19 -5.39 0.91 -2.82
N ARG A 20 -4.18 0.78 -3.35
CA ARG A 20 -3.29 -0.36 -3.05
C ARG A 20 -2.86 -0.37 -1.59
N LEU A 21 -2.65 0.82 -1.00
CA LEU A 21 -2.37 0.94 0.43
C LEU A 21 -3.55 0.45 1.28
N GLY A 22 -4.79 0.78 0.90
CA GLY A 22 -5.99 0.26 1.56
C GLY A 22 -6.09 -1.27 1.49
N VAL A 23 -5.82 -1.86 0.33
CA VAL A 23 -5.78 -3.33 0.16
C VAL A 23 -4.69 -3.96 1.03
N LEU A 24 -3.49 -3.36 1.07
CA LEU A 24 -2.40 -3.83 1.92
C LEU A 24 -2.77 -3.78 3.41
N ALA A 25 -3.37 -2.69 3.87
CA ALA A 25 -3.81 -2.55 5.25
C ALA A 25 -4.81 -3.65 5.63
N GLY A 26 -5.81 -3.91 4.77
CA GLY A 26 -6.77 -5.00 4.98
C GLY A 26 -6.10 -6.38 5.01
N ALA A 27 -5.20 -6.65 4.06
CA ALA A 27 -4.48 -7.92 4.00
C ALA A 27 -3.58 -8.16 5.24
N LEU A 28 -2.93 -7.10 5.75
CA LEU A 28 -2.13 -7.18 6.97
C LEU A 28 -3.00 -7.42 8.21
N SER A 29 -4.20 -6.83 8.29
CA SER A 29 -5.15 -7.12 9.38
C SER A 29 -5.56 -8.60 9.35
N ALA A 30 -5.98 -9.09 8.19
CA ALA A 30 -6.38 -10.48 8.03
C ALA A 30 -5.25 -11.48 8.33
N ALA A 31 -4.00 -11.15 7.97
CA ALA A 31 -2.84 -11.96 8.31
C ALA A 31 -2.58 -12.00 9.82
N ARG A 32 -2.75 -10.87 10.53
CA ARG A 32 -2.63 -10.81 12.00
C ARG A 32 -3.73 -11.63 12.68
N GLU A 33 -4.98 -11.44 12.28
CA GLU A 33 -6.12 -12.19 12.82
C GLU A 33 -5.96 -13.70 12.61
N ALA A 34 -5.49 -14.12 11.44
CA ALA A 34 -5.23 -15.54 11.17
C ALA A 34 -4.06 -16.10 12.00
N ALA A 35 -3.00 -15.31 12.22
CA ALA A 35 -1.89 -15.69 13.09
C ALA A 35 -2.32 -15.81 14.56
N GLU A 36 -3.17 -14.90 15.04
CA GLU A 36 -3.77 -14.96 16.38
C GLU A 36 -4.66 -16.20 16.53
N ALA A 37 -5.50 -16.50 15.54
CA ALA A 37 -6.33 -17.69 15.54
C ALA A 37 -5.50 -18.99 15.58
N LEU A 38 -4.38 -19.04 14.84
CA LEU A 38 -3.43 -20.16 14.92
C LEU A 38 -2.82 -20.27 16.31
N ALA A 39 -2.35 -19.16 16.89
CA ALA A 39 -1.78 -19.16 18.24
C ALA A 39 -2.79 -19.63 19.30
N GLN A 40 -4.06 -19.26 19.17
CA GLN A 40 -5.15 -19.73 20.03
C GLN A 40 -5.39 -21.23 19.86
N ALA A 41 -5.46 -21.73 18.62
CA ALA A 41 -5.63 -23.15 18.33
C ALA A 41 -4.46 -23.99 18.89
N GLU A 42 -3.23 -23.50 18.75
CA GLU A 42 -2.04 -24.14 19.33
C GLU A 42 -2.05 -24.14 20.86
N ALA A 43 -2.47 -23.03 21.48
CA ALA A 43 -2.60 -22.94 22.93
C ALA A 43 -3.67 -23.90 23.47
N GLN A 44 -4.82 -23.99 22.77
CA GLN A 44 -5.91 -24.90 23.14
C GLN A 44 -5.47 -26.36 23.03
N ALA A 45 -4.82 -26.74 21.94
CA ALA A 45 -4.31 -28.10 21.74
C ALA A 45 -3.28 -28.52 22.81
N ARG A 46 -2.49 -27.59 23.37
CA ARG A 46 -1.57 -27.87 24.48
C ARG A 46 -2.29 -28.09 25.81
N ARG A 47 -3.40 -27.39 26.06
CA ARG A 47 -4.18 -27.50 27.31
C ARG A 47 -5.00 -28.78 27.39
N GLU A 48 -5.42 -29.31 26.24
CA GLU A 48 -6.19 -30.56 26.15
C GLU A 48 -5.34 -31.82 26.45
N HIS A 49 -4.02 -31.68 26.70
CA HIS A 49 -3.09 -32.79 26.90
C HIS A 49 -2.75 -33.07 28.38
N ASP A 50 -3.77 -33.30 29.23
CA ASP A 50 -3.59 -33.90 30.57
C ASP A 50 -4.59 -35.05 30.77
N PRO A 51 -4.26 -36.30 30.37
CA PRO A 51 -5.19 -37.41 30.44
C PRO A 51 -5.39 -37.82 31.90
N LYS A 52 -6.52 -37.42 32.49
CA LYS A 52 -6.95 -37.86 33.82
C LYS A 52 -8.43 -38.20 33.78
N GLY A 53 -8.74 -39.49 33.61
CA GLY A 53 -10.12 -39.91 33.60
C GLY A 53 -10.35 -41.42 33.50
N THR A 54 -11.59 -41.79 33.77
CA THR A 54 -12.20 -43.11 33.49
C THR A 54 -12.17 -43.42 31.98
N ALA A 55 -12.34 -44.69 31.59
CA ALA A 55 -12.25 -45.12 30.19
C ALA A 55 -13.21 -44.38 29.23
N ALA A 56 -14.39 -43.97 29.70
CA ALA A 56 -15.33 -43.16 28.90
C ALA A 56 -14.82 -41.71 28.69
N GLN A 57 -14.06 -41.17 29.65
CA GLN A 57 -13.44 -39.84 29.53
C GLN A 57 -12.26 -39.88 28.54
N LEU A 58 -11.48 -40.96 28.52
CA LEU A 58 -10.39 -41.14 27.55
C LEU A 58 -10.91 -41.17 26.10
N LEU A 59 -12.02 -41.88 25.82
CA LEU A 59 -12.62 -41.88 24.48
C LEU A 59 -13.14 -40.49 24.04
N LEU A 60 -13.63 -39.69 24.98
CA LEU A 60 -14.04 -38.30 24.72
C LEU A 60 -12.84 -37.39 24.47
N GLU A 61 -11.74 -37.59 25.21
CA GLU A 61 -10.46 -36.90 25.02
C GLU A 61 -9.86 -37.22 23.65
N ASP A 62 -9.83 -38.48 23.22
CA ASP A 62 -9.34 -38.90 21.89
C ASP A 62 -10.13 -38.20 20.77
N ALA A 63 -11.46 -38.16 20.89
CA ALA A 63 -12.32 -37.48 19.93
C ALA A 63 -12.12 -35.95 19.93
N ALA A 64 -11.88 -35.35 21.10
CA ALA A 64 -11.55 -33.93 21.23
C ALA A 64 -10.18 -33.63 20.59
N GLN A 65 -9.18 -34.46 20.83
CA GLN A 65 -7.85 -34.34 20.27
C GLN A 65 -7.85 -34.44 18.75
N ALA A 66 -8.60 -35.40 18.17
CA ALA A 66 -8.77 -35.50 16.73
C ALA A 66 -9.39 -34.22 16.12
N ARG A 67 -10.39 -33.62 16.77
CA ARG A 67 -10.97 -32.34 16.35
C ARG A 67 -9.97 -31.19 16.49
N SER A 68 -9.21 -31.15 17.59
CA SER A 68 -8.18 -30.15 17.88
C SER A 68 -7.09 -30.11 16.80
N VAL A 69 -6.63 -31.29 16.36
CA VAL A 69 -5.69 -31.42 15.23
C VAL A 69 -6.26 -30.82 13.95
N VAL A 70 -7.50 -31.16 13.59
CA VAL A 70 -8.15 -30.61 12.38
C VAL A 70 -8.30 -29.10 12.46
N VAL A 71 -8.67 -28.55 13.63
CA VAL A 71 -8.78 -27.10 13.84
C VAL A 71 -7.42 -26.42 13.69
N ARG A 72 -6.36 -26.98 14.27
CA ARG A 72 -5.01 -26.44 14.15
C ARG A 72 -4.49 -26.44 12.72
N GLU A 73 -4.66 -27.54 11.99
CA GLU A 73 -4.22 -27.60 10.59
C GLU A 73 -4.98 -26.60 9.71
N ARG A 74 -6.30 -26.47 9.89
CA ARG A 74 -7.09 -25.43 9.20
C ARG A 74 -6.63 -24.01 9.54
N ALA A 75 -6.36 -23.74 10.82
CA ALA A 75 -5.85 -22.43 11.25
C ALA A 75 -4.46 -22.15 10.65
N ARG A 76 -3.62 -23.17 10.53
CA ARG A 76 -2.29 -23.08 9.91
C ARG A 76 -2.37 -22.78 8.42
N GLU A 77 -3.24 -23.48 7.69
CA GLU A 77 -3.50 -23.22 6.28
C GLU A 77 -4.04 -21.80 6.05
N ALA A 78 -4.99 -21.36 6.89
CA ALA A 78 -5.55 -20.02 6.83
C ALA A 78 -4.48 -18.94 7.11
N ALA A 79 -3.63 -19.14 8.12
CA ALA A 79 -2.52 -18.23 8.43
C ALA A 79 -1.50 -18.15 7.29
N ALA A 80 -1.12 -19.29 6.70
CA ALA A 80 -0.21 -19.33 5.56
C ALA A 80 -0.79 -18.61 4.33
N LYS A 81 -2.08 -18.85 4.03
CA LYS A 81 -2.78 -18.19 2.91
C LYS A 81 -2.86 -16.69 3.13
N SER A 82 -3.28 -16.23 4.31
CA SER A 82 -3.37 -14.80 4.62
C SER A 82 -2.00 -14.12 4.60
N ALA A 83 -0.94 -14.80 5.04
CA ALA A 83 0.43 -14.29 4.93
C ALA A 83 0.87 -14.12 3.46
N SER A 84 0.57 -15.09 2.60
CA SER A 84 0.83 -14.98 1.15
C SER A 84 0.09 -13.79 0.53
N VAL A 85 -1.21 -13.63 0.83
CA VAL A 85 -2.00 -12.50 0.34
C VAL A 85 -1.43 -11.15 0.80
N ALA A 86 -0.94 -11.06 2.04
CA ALA A 86 -0.30 -9.85 2.54
C ALA A 86 1.04 -9.56 1.83
N GLN A 87 1.81 -10.59 1.47
CA GLN A 87 3.04 -10.43 0.68
C GLN A 87 2.72 -9.92 -0.74
N ASP A 88 1.74 -10.51 -1.40
CA ASP A 88 1.30 -10.08 -2.73
C ASP A 88 0.77 -8.64 -2.72
N ALA A 89 -0.06 -8.30 -1.73
CA ALA A 89 -0.56 -6.94 -1.54
C ALA A 89 0.58 -5.94 -1.30
N ARG A 90 1.63 -6.34 -0.57
CA ARG A 90 2.81 -5.50 -0.32
C ARG A 90 3.61 -5.28 -1.60
N ALA A 91 3.79 -6.32 -2.42
CA ALA A 91 4.44 -6.19 -3.72
C ALA A 91 3.66 -5.26 -4.65
N ALA A 92 2.34 -5.41 -4.71
CA ALA A 92 1.47 -4.57 -5.53
C ALA A 92 1.48 -3.09 -5.07
N TRP A 93 1.46 -2.83 -3.76
CA TRP A 93 1.59 -1.48 -3.23
C TRP A 93 2.97 -0.87 -3.52
N ASN A 94 4.06 -1.62 -3.33
CA ASN A 94 5.40 -1.13 -3.65
C ASN A 94 5.52 -0.73 -5.13
N GLU A 95 4.93 -1.51 -6.03
CA GLU A 95 4.92 -1.20 -7.46
C GLU A 95 4.11 0.07 -7.77
N ALA A 96 2.91 0.19 -7.21
CA ALA A 96 2.08 1.37 -7.38
C ALA A 96 2.76 2.65 -6.83
N ARG A 97 3.38 2.53 -5.65
CA ARG A 97 4.17 3.61 -5.03
C ARG A 97 5.32 4.05 -5.93
N ARG A 98 6.14 3.12 -6.42
CA ARG A 98 7.25 3.46 -7.35
C ARG A 98 6.73 4.15 -8.61
N SER A 99 5.64 3.65 -9.18
CA SER A 99 5.02 4.26 -10.36
C SER A 99 4.53 5.68 -10.07
N ALA A 100 3.88 5.92 -8.93
CA ALA A 100 3.41 7.24 -8.52
C ALA A 100 4.57 8.22 -8.24
N GLU A 101 5.64 7.77 -7.58
CA GLU A 101 6.84 8.58 -7.32
C GLU A 101 7.51 9.04 -8.62
N VAL A 102 7.63 8.16 -9.62
CA VAL A 102 8.19 8.53 -10.94
C VAL A 102 7.36 9.63 -11.60
N VAL A 103 6.03 9.48 -11.60
CA VAL A 103 5.15 10.47 -12.23
C VAL A 103 5.14 11.79 -11.46
N ARG A 104 5.18 11.76 -10.12
CA ARG A 104 5.32 12.97 -9.29
C ARG A 104 6.56 13.77 -9.65
N ARG A 105 7.73 13.11 -9.72
CA ARG A 105 8.99 13.76 -10.11
C ARG A 105 8.92 14.37 -11.51
N LEU A 106 8.34 13.66 -12.48
CA LEU A 106 8.17 14.19 -13.83
C LEU A 106 7.23 15.40 -13.87
N ALA A 107 6.14 15.38 -13.10
CA ALA A 107 5.22 16.50 -13.00
C ALA A 107 5.87 17.73 -12.33
N GLU A 108 6.69 17.52 -11.31
CA GLU A 108 7.48 18.58 -10.66
C GLU A 108 8.46 19.23 -11.62
N VAL A 109 9.31 18.44 -12.30
CA VAL A 109 10.24 18.96 -13.32
C VAL A 109 9.51 19.76 -14.39
N ARG A 110 8.37 19.25 -14.88
CA ARG A 110 7.60 19.97 -15.90
C ARG A 110 7.00 21.26 -15.38
N ARG A 111 6.57 21.30 -14.12
CA ARG A 111 6.07 22.52 -13.47
C ARG A 111 7.18 23.56 -13.39
N ASP A 112 8.37 23.18 -12.95
CA ASP A 112 9.52 24.07 -12.83
C ASP A 112 9.93 24.66 -14.18
N GLU A 113 9.95 23.84 -15.24
CA GLU A 113 10.19 24.29 -16.61
C GLU A 113 9.16 25.36 -17.06
N LEU A 114 7.88 25.14 -16.75
CA LEU A 114 6.81 26.07 -17.12
C LEU A 114 6.91 27.39 -16.34
N VAL A 115 7.26 27.33 -15.07
CA VAL A 115 7.51 28.51 -14.23
C VAL A 115 8.70 29.30 -14.78
N ALA A 116 9.84 28.65 -15.01
CA ALA A 116 11.03 29.29 -15.55
C ALA A 116 10.78 29.92 -16.95
N ALA A 117 10.02 29.24 -17.82
CA ALA A 117 9.65 29.77 -19.12
C ALA A 117 8.76 31.02 -19.00
N ARG A 118 7.85 31.04 -18.03
CA ARG A 118 6.98 32.18 -17.75
C ARG A 118 7.78 33.36 -17.19
N GLU A 119 8.62 33.13 -16.19
CA GLU A 119 9.49 34.16 -15.60
C GLU A 119 10.40 34.78 -16.66
N LYS A 120 11.00 33.97 -17.54
CA LYS A 120 11.82 34.45 -18.65
C LYS A 120 11.04 35.31 -19.64
N LYS A 121 9.77 34.96 -19.90
CA LYS A 121 8.89 35.75 -20.78
C LYS A 121 8.50 37.08 -20.13
N GLU A 122 8.17 37.06 -18.83
CA GLU A 122 7.86 38.25 -18.05
C GLU A 122 9.07 39.19 -17.97
N GLN A 123 10.27 38.66 -17.71
CA GLN A 123 11.51 39.44 -17.68
C GLN A 123 11.78 40.12 -19.03
N ARG A 124 11.68 39.38 -20.15
CA ARG A 124 11.84 39.95 -21.49
C ARG A 124 10.85 41.09 -21.77
N ALA A 125 9.60 40.93 -21.37
CA ALA A 125 8.59 41.98 -21.53
C ALA A 125 8.92 43.24 -20.70
N LEU A 126 9.45 43.08 -19.48
CA LEU A 126 9.91 44.19 -18.65
C LEU A 126 11.13 44.89 -19.24
N ASP A 127 12.10 44.13 -19.76
CA ASP A 127 13.30 44.68 -20.41
C ASP A 127 12.92 45.49 -21.66
N GLU A 128 12.01 44.97 -22.50
CA GLU A 128 11.48 45.66 -23.68
C GLU A 128 10.74 46.96 -23.30
N LEU A 129 9.88 46.92 -22.28
CA LEU A 129 9.19 48.12 -21.78
C LEU A 129 10.18 49.17 -21.25
N THR A 130 11.25 48.73 -20.59
CA THR A 130 12.29 49.61 -20.06
C THR A 130 13.05 50.30 -21.20
N LEU A 131 13.44 49.54 -22.23
CA LEU A 131 14.08 50.06 -23.44
C LEU A 131 13.19 51.10 -24.16
N LEU A 132 11.89 50.81 -24.31
CA LEU A 132 10.94 51.73 -24.94
C LEU A 132 10.72 53.02 -24.14
N ARG A 133 10.75 52.94 -22.81
CA ARG A 133 10.65 54.14 -21.94
C ARG A 133 11.91 54.99 -22.05
N PHE A 134 13.09 54.36 -22.03
CA PHE A 134 14.36 55.07 -22.13
C PHE A 134 14.51 55.78 -23.48
N SER A 135 14.18 55.11 -24.59
CA SER A 135 14.24 55.70 -25.93
C SER A 135 13.27 56.87 -26.11
N ARG A 136 12.10 56.82 -25.46
CA ARG A 136 11.12 57.91 -25.46
C ARG A 136 11.52 59.12 -24.60
N SER A 137 12.32 58.91 -23.56
CA SER A 137 12.82 60.01 -22.71
C SER A 137 14.08 60.70 -23.26
N ALA A 138 14.75 60.07 -24.22
CA ALA A 138 16.01 60.56 -24.79
C ALA A 138 15.86 61.28 -26.14
N GLY A 139 14.64 61.34 -26.70
CA GLY A 139 14.28 62.13 -27.88
C GLY A 139 13.28 63.21 -27.52
#